data_AF-A0A087BJH6-F1
#
_entry.id   AF-A0A087BJH6-F1
#
_cell.length_a   1.000
_cell.length_b   1.000
_cell.length_c   1.000
_cell.angle_alpha   90.00
_cell.angle_beta   90.00
_cell.angle_gamma   90.00
#
_symmetry.space_group_name_H-M   'P 1'
#
loop_
_entity.id
_entity.type
_entity.pdbx_description
1 polymer ?
#
loop_
_entity_poly.entity_id
_entity_poly.type
_entity_poly.pdbx_seq_one_letter_code
_entity_poly.pdbx_strand_id
1 'polypeptide(L)'
;MEQFPVVLRGYDKDKVDAAFASAQKTLADMREQIASNDDMILQLQAQLEQEKARQSKSGSSFSSLGANAQQMLSSAEQTSAELLERAKSDAASTRSAAQVQAQTLINNAKLDARRIVDDAKAKADSILTRANNDAESLTRSAKEDAEHLRSETTKNVTEQRQTVEIELRNAREEQTKKLASERSTQEREIAEMKADAVQQIADQRKSTNEELTRLKNEANDQIEAALAEANKNLADVREQVAKMTTDAQRKAAEITDAAQTKAQEITDEAEVHRTKTMSQVSAEVEQIRNDIAAQQEEATKKVGELLKSLEQSRTEAKKEADELISQAKTARQEADEYATRKRTDTDAKVDVMLKNAQDEVERQIDERRHAAQEEIEELKKRISDLQQREAQITQRVGELRSMFSNAFAGFLAGDGMDAAAPAAQAAAQQGGDEQPAAETAETGEHGDGAENEGEQE
;
A
#
# COMPACT_ATOMS: atom_id res chain seq x y z
N MET A 1 -17.30 -92.91 -145.35
CA MET A 1 -16.97 -94.09 -146.18
C MET A 1 -17.58 -93.85 -147.55
N GLU A 2 -16.79 -93.44 -148.53
CA GLU A 2 -17.26 -93.36 -149.91
C GLU A 2 -17.05 -94.72 -150.59
N GLN A 3 -18.00 -95.16 -151.40
CA GLN A 3 -18.00 -96.49 -152.01
C GLN A 3 -17.24 -96.46 -153.34
N PHE A 4 -16.18 -97.27 -153.45
CA PHE A 4 -15.45 -97.45 -154.69
C PHE A 4 -16.37 -98.02 -155.77
N PRO A 5 -16.56 -97.34 -156.93
CA PRO A 5 -17.38 -97.87 -158.01
C PRO A 5 -16.71 -99.11 -158.62
N VAL A 6 -17.42 -100.22 -158.66
CA VAL A 6 -16.92 -101.49 -159.18
C VAL A 6 -17.16 -101.55 -160.69
N VAL A 7 -16.09 -101.67 -161.47
CA VAL A 7 -16.16 -101.93 -162.92
C VAL A 7 -16.17 -103.45 -163.14
N LEU A 8 -16.66 -103.92 -164.30
CA LEU A 8 -17.07 -105.32 -164.54
C LEU A 8 -15.98 -106.41 -164.40
N ARG A 9 -14.76 -106.07 -163.96
CA ARG A 9 -13.74 -107.03 -163.48
C ARG A 9 -12.71 -106.43 -162.49
N GLY A 10 -13.09 -105.44 -161.66
CA GLY A 10 -12.22 -104.96 -160.58
C GLY A 10 -12.60 -103.59 -159.99
N TYR A 11 -11.83 -103.18 -158.97
CA TYR A 11 -11.85 -101.81 -158.45
C TYR A 11 -11.08 -100.85 -159.38
N ASP A 12 -11.55 -99.61 -159.47
CA ASP A 12 -10.88 -98.52 -160.18
C ASP A 12 -9.54 -98.17 -159.49
N LYS A 13 -8.42 -98.59 -160.09
CA LYS A 13 -7.09 -98.53 -159.46
C LYS A 13 -6.69 -97.11 -159.09
N ASP A 14 -6.89 -96.15 -160.00
CA ASP A 14 -6.43 -94.77 -159.81
C ASP A 14 -7.18 -94.10 -158.65
N LYS A 15 -8.42 -94.50 -158.39
CA LYS A 15 -9.19 -94.05 -157.21
C LYS A 15 -8.81 -94.77 -155.92
N VAL A 16 -8.39 -96.03 -155.98
CA VAL A 16 -7.84 -96.74 -154.81
C VAL A 16 -6.49 -96.16 -154.42
N ASP A 17 -5.58 -95.91 -155.38
CA ASP A 17 -4.28 -95.29 -155.12
C ASP A 17 -4.45 -93.85 -154.59
N ALA A 18 -5.41 -93.07 -155.12
CA ALA A 18 -5.75 -91.73 -154.59
C ALA A 18 -6.32 -91.77 -153.16
N ALA A 19 -7.16 -92.77 -152.83
CA ALA A 19 -7.69 -92.96 -151.48
C ALA A 19 -6.62 -93.45 -150.48
N PHE A 20 -5.65 -94.25 -150.93
CA PHE A 20 -4.49 -94.61 -150.12
C PHE A 20 -3.58 -93.41 -149.87
N ALA A 21 -3.35 -92.55 -150.88
CA ALA A 21 -2.56 -91.33 -150.72
C ALA A 21 -3.22 -90.34 -149.75
N SER A 22 -4.54 -90.15 -149.82
CA SER A 22 -5.26 -89.30 -148.86
C SER A 22 -5.24 -89.89 -147.44
N ALA A 23 -5.47 -91.19 -147.29
CA ALA A 23 -5.40 -91.87 -145.99
C ALA A 23 -3.99 -91.82 -145.37
N GLN A 24 -2.93 -92.01 -146.17
CA GLN A 24 -1.54 -91.85 -145.71
C GLN A 24 -1.26 -90.41 -145.26
N LYS A 25 -1.76 -89.41 -145.99
CA LYS A 25 -1.65 -88.01 -145.56
C LYS A 25 -2.37 -87.77 -144.24
N THR A 26 -3.63 -88.17 -144.09
CA THR A 26 -4.38 -88.00 -142.83
C THR A 26 -3.68 -88.68 -141.65
N LEU A 27 -3.02 -89.82 -141.88
CA LEU A 27 -2.27 -90.55 -140.86
C LEU A 27 -0.92 -89.85 -140.51
N ALA A 28 -0.31 -89.13 -141.45
CA ALA A 28 0.81 -88.24 -141.18
C ALA A 28 0.35 -87.00 -140.39
N ASP A 29 -0.68 -86.30 -140.86
CA ASP A 29 -1.27 -85.12 -140.22
C ASP A 29 -1.67 -85.43 -138.75
N MET A 30 -2.26 -86.61 -138.48
CA MET A 30 -2.60 -87.03 -137.11
C MET A 30 -1.39 -87.42 -136.26
N ARG A 31 -0.30 -87.92 -136.83
CA ARG A 31 0.95 -88.16 -136.08
C ARG A 31 1.62 -86.86 -135.67
N GLU A 32 1.59 -85.84 -136.53
CA GLU A 32 2.08 -84.50 -136.22
C GLU A 32 1.23 -83.82 -135.14
N GLN A 33 -0.11 -83.98 -135.19
CA GLN A 33 -0.98 -83.56 -134.08
C GLN A 33 -0.70 -84.30 -132.77
N ILE A 34 -0.45 -85.62 -132.79
CA ILE A 34 -0.11 -86.36 -131.57
C ILE A 34 1.21 -85.85 -130.98
N ALA A 35 2.26 -85.70 -131.78
CA ALA A 35 3.54 -85.15 -131.31
C ALA A 35 3.39 -83.73 -130.74
N SER A 36 2.61 -82.87 -131.40
CA SER A 36 2.30 -81.51 -130.91
C SER A 36 1.53 -81.52 -129.58
N ASN A 37 0.61 -82.47 -129.40
CA ASN A 37 -0.13 -82.64 -128.15
C ASN A 37 0.75 -83.21 -127.03
N ASP A 38 1.65 -84.15 -127.32
CA ASP A 38 2.56 -84.74 -126.34
C ASP A 38 3.59 -83.69 -125.84
N ASP A 39 4.14 -82.86 -126.72
CA ASP A 39 4.97 -81.70 -126.34
C ASP A 39 4.18 -80.70 -125.47
N MET A 40 2.91 -80.44 -125.80
CA MET A 40 2.06 -79.55 -125.00
C MET A 40 1.72 -80.14 -123.63
N ILE A 41 1.54 -81.46 -123.54
CA ILE A 41 1.35 -82.19 -122.27
C ILE A 41 2.62 -82.12 -121.42
N LEU A 42 3.82 -82.28 -122.02
CA LEU A 42 5.10 -82.12 -121.32
C LEU A 42 5.28 -80.70 -120.78
N GLN A 43 4.98 -79.68 -121.58
CA GLN A 43 5.03 -78.28 -121.11
C GLN A 43 4.02 -78.01 -119.98
N LEU A 44 2.79 -78.51 -120.09
CA LEU A 44 1.78 -78.37 -119.05
C LEU A 44 2.16 -79.13 -117.77
N GLN A 45 2.75 -80.33 -117.86
CA GLN A 45 3.26 -81.07 -116.70
C GLN A 45 4.39 -80.30 -116.01
N ALA A 46 5.36 -79.78 -116.76
CA ALA A 46 6.45 -78.98 -116.20
C ALA A 46 5.95 -77.69 -115.51
N GLN A 47 4.96 -77.01 -116.10
CA GLN A 47 4.30 -75.86 -115.47
C GLN A 47 3.54 -76.26 -114.18
N LEU A 48 2.84 -77.39 -114.19
CA LEU A 48 2.06 -77.87 -113.05
C LEU A 48 2.96 -78.33 -111.89
N GLU A 49 4.13 -78.93 -112.18
CA GLU A 49 5.16 -79.19 -111.17
C GLU A 49 5.78 -77.90 -110.64
N GLN A 50 6.07 -76.91 -111.49
CA GLN A 50 6.61 -75.62 -111.07
C GLN A 50 5.61 -74.83 -110.19
N GLU A 51 4.33 -74.85 -110.53
CA GLU A 51 3.24 -74.29 -109.73
C GLU A 51 3.10 -75.02 -108.38
N LYS A 52 3.08 -76.37 -108.36
CA LYS A 52 3.09 -77.15 -107.10
C LYS A 52 4.32 -76.85 -106.24
N ALA A 53 5.49 -76.69 -106.85
CA ALA A 53 6.74 -76.34 -106.16
C ALA A 53 6.76 -74.89 -105.64
N ARG A 54 5.92 -73.99 -106.17
CA ARG A 54 5.65 -72.66 -105.61
C ARG A 54 4.59 -72.69 -104.52
N GLN A 55 3.49 -73.39 -104.75
CA GLN A 55 2.34 -73.43 -103.85
C GLN A 55 2.68 -74.14 -102.54
N SER A 56 3.47 -75.22 -102.58
CA SER A 56 4.01 -75.89 -101.38
C SER A 56 4.87 -74.93 -100.54
N LYS A 57 5.81 -74.20 -101.18
CA LYS A 57 6.66 -73.19 -100.52
C LYS A 57 5.86 -72.00 -99.95
N SER A 58 4.77 -71.62 -100.62
CA SER A 58 3.86 -70.57 -100.14
C SER A 58 3.04 -71.04 -98.93
N GLY A 59 2.48 -72.26 -98.98
CA GLY A 59 1.75 -72.86 -97.85
C GLY A 59 2.61 -73.03 -96.60
N SER A 60 3.87 -73.47 -96.76
CA SER A 60 4.83 -73.50 -95.65
C SER A 60 5.21 -72.09 -95.15
N SER A 61 5.20 -71.07 -96.00
CA SER A 61 5.52 -69.68 -95.62
C SER A 61 4.39 -69.03 -94.80
N PHE A 62 3.13 -69.21 -95.18
CA PHE A 62 2.00 -68.68 -94.39
C PHE A 62 1.85 -69.39 -93.04
N SER A 63 2.01 -70.72 -93.01
CA SER A 63 1.97 -71.50 -91.78
C SER A 63 3.12 -71.14 -90.82
N SER A 64 4.35 -70.96 -91.34
CA SER A 64 5.51 -70.55 -90.53
C SER A 64 5.45 -69.09 -90.07
N LEU A 65 4.87 -68.17 -90.84
CA LEU A 65 4.58 -66.81 -90.33
C LEU A 65 3.59 -66.84 -89.17
N GLY A 66 2.53 -67.65 -89.26
CA GLY A 66 1.57 -67.83 -88.18
C GLY A 66 2.22 -68.43 -86.92
N ALA A 67 3.01 -69.50 -87.08
CA ALA A 67 3.75 -70.12 -85.98
C ALA A 67 4.78 -69.17 -85.34
N ASN A 68 5.51 -68.40 -86.15
CA ASN A 68 6.47 -67.41 -85.65
C ASN A 68 5.76 -66.25 -84.93
N ALA A 69 4.64 -65.73 -85.46
CA ALA A 69 3.84 -64.73 -84.78
C ALA A 69 3.28 -65.24 -83.44
N GLN A 70 2.80 -66.49 -83.38
CA GLN A 70 2.33 -67.11 -82.13
C GLN A 70 3.49 -67.35 -81.14
N GLN A 71 4.67 -67.75 -81.61
CA GLN A 71 5.87 -67.89 -80.80
C GLN A 71 6.34 -66.53 -80.26
N MET A 72 6.31 -65.48 -81.07
CA MET A 72 6.67 -64.12 -80.67
C MET A 72 5.68 -63.59 -79.63
N LEU A 73 4.37 -63.74 -79.86
CA LEU A 73 3.32 -63.39 -78.89
C LEU A 73 3.49 -64.15 -77.58
N SER A 74 3.65 -65.47 -77.61
CA SER A 74 3.91 -66.31 -76.43
C SER A 74 5.17 -65.86 -75.66
N SER A 75 6.26 -65.54 -76.37
CA SER A 75 7.48 -65.01 -75.74
C SER A 75 7.30 -63.60 -75.16
N ALA A 76 6.48 -62.75 -75.79
CA ALA A 76 6.16 -61.41 -75.32
C ALA A 76 5.21 -61.43 -74.11
N GLU A 77 4.23 -62.33 -74.10
CA GLU A 77 3.36 -62.61 -72.95
C GLU A 77 4.19 -63.12 -71.77
N GLN A 78 5.08 -64.10 -71.99
CA GLN A 78 5.99 -64.60 -70.95
C GLN A 78 6.91 -63.49 -70.42
N THR A 79 7.53 -62.70 -71.30
CA THR A 79 8.41 -61.59 -70.91
C THR A 79 7.63 -60.49 -70.15
N SER A 80 6.39 -60.21 -70.56
CA SER A 80 5.53 -59.23 -69.88
C SER A 80 5.06 -59.72 -68.53
N ALA A 81 4.73 -61.01 -68.39
CA ALA A 81 4.40 -61.63 -67.11
C ALA A 81 5.61 -61.63 -66.16
N GLU A 82 6.80 -61.99 -66.64
CA GLU A 82 8.04 -61.93 -65.84
C GLU A 82 8.37 -60.50 -65.40
N LEU A 83 8.27 -59.51 -66.30
CA LEU A 83 8.47 -58.10 -65.98
C LEU A 83 7.43 -57.59 -64.97
N LEU A 84 6.18 -58.04 -65.06
CA LEU A 84 5.08 -57.64 -64.17
C LEU A 84 5.20 -58.28 -62.78
N GLU A 85 5.60 -59.56 -62.68
CA GLU A 85 5.92 -60.18 -61.38
C GLU A 85 7.20 -59.59 -60.76
N ARG A 86 8.20 -59.24 -61.58
CA ARG A 86 9.37 -58.50 -61.11
C ARG A 86 8.99 -57.12 -60.56
N ALA A 87 8.17 -56.36 -61.28
CA ALA A 87 7.69 -55.06 -60.83
C ALA A 87 6.86 -55.17 -59.53
N LYS A 88 6.01 -56.20 -59.39
CA LYS A 88 5.31 -56.52 -58.13
C LYS A 88 6.29 -56.83 -57.00
N SER A 89 7.31 -57.65 -57.25
CA SER A 89 8.34 -58.02 -56.26
C SER A 89 9.14 -56.80 -55.80
N ASP A 90 9.61 -55.98 -56.74
CA ASP A 90 10.39 -54.78 -56.45
C ASP A 90 9.53 -53.73 -55.72
N ALA A 91 8.25 -53.57 -56.08
CA ALA A 91 7.31 -52.71 -55.36
C ALA A 91 6.98 -53.24 -53.94
N ALA A 92 6.81 -54.54 -53.76
CA ALA A 92 6.58 -55.16 -52.45
C ALA A 92 7.82 -55.04 -51.54
N SER A 93 9.00 -55.26 -52.09
CA SER A 93 10.29 -55.05 -51.42
C SER A 93 10.46 -53.59 -50.99
N THR A 94 10.21 -52.64 -51.90
CA THR A 94 10.27 -51.20 -51.63
C THR A 94 9.27 -50.79 -50.54
N ARG A 95 8.03 -51.30 -50.59
CA ARG A 95 7.01 -51.04 -49.56
C ARG A 95 7.41 -51.60 -48.21
N SER A 96 7.98 -52.81 -48.15
CA SER A 96 8.48 -53.43 -46.93
C SER A 96 9.63 -52.62 -46.32
N ALA A 97 10.62 -52.23 -47.14
CA ALA A 97 11.73 -51.37 -46.71
C ALA A 97 11.24 -50.01 -46.16
N ALA A 98 10.31 -49.36 -46.86
CA ALA A 98 9.71 -48.11 -46.41
C ALA A 98 8.91 -48.27 -45.10
N GLN A 99 8.20 -49.38 -44.92
CA GLN A 99 7.50 -49.68 -43.66
C GLN A 99 8.48 -49.90 -42.49
N VAL A 100 9.58 -50.62 -42.69
CA VAL A 100 10.63 -50.81 -41.68
C VAL A 100 11.32 -49.48 -41.33
N GLN A 101 11.63 -48.64 -42.32
CA GLN A 101 12.21 -47.32 -42.10
C GLN A 101 11.24 -46.39 -41.34
N ALA A 102 9.96 -46.34 -41.74
CA ALA A 102 8.94 -45.55 -41.05
C ALA A 102 8.74 -46.04 -39.60
N GLN A 103 8.67 -47.34 -39.35
CA GLN A 103 8.55 -47.89 -38.00
C GLN A 103 9.78 -47.58 -37.14
N THR A 104 10.99 -47.61 -37.73
CA THR A 104 12.23 -47.23 -37.05
C THR A 104 12.23 -45.76 -36.68
N LEU A 105 11.84 -44.87 -37.60
CA LEU A 105 11.72 -43.43 -37.34
C LEU A 105 10.68 -43.13 -36.26
N ILE A 106 9.51 -43.78 -36.30
CA ILE A 106 8.45 -43.66 -35.29
C ILE A 106 8.94 -44.16 -33.92
N ASN A 107 9.71 -45.24 -33.86
CA ASN A 107 10.27 -45.76 -32.62
C ASN A 107 11.32 -44.80 -32.04
N ASN A 108 12.23 -44.28 -32.86
CA ASN A 108 13.24 -43.31 -32.44
C ASN A 108 12.58 -42.01 -31.94
N ALA A 109 11.64 -41.43 -32.70
CA ALA A 109 10.90 -40.24 -32.28
C ALA A 109 10.14 -40.44 -30.96
N LYS A 110 9.61 -41.65 -30.69
CA LYS A 110 9.00 -41.99 -29.39
C LYS A 110 10.02 -42.11 -28.25
N LEU A 111 11.23 -42.57 -28.51
CA LEU A 111 12.32 -42.61 -27.52
C LEU A 111 12.84 -41.21 -27.21
N ASP A 112 13.07 -40.38 -28.25
CA ASP A 112 13.51 -39.00 -28.11
C ASP A 112 12.47 -38.14 -27.38
N ALA A 113 11.18 -38.28 -27.73
CA ALA A 113 10.10 -37.58 -27.04
C ALA A 113 10.00 -37.96 -25.55
N ARG A 114 10.15 -39.25 -25.21
CA ARG A 114 10.21 -39.69 -23.81
C ARG A 114 11.41 -39.09 -23.09
N ARG A 115 12.60 -39.19 -23.68
CA ARG A 115 13.82 -38.61 -23.12
C ARG A 115 13.68 -37.11 -22.89
N ILE A 116 13.13 -36.35 -23.82
CA ILE A 116 12.91 -34.90 -23.67
C ILE A 116 11.97 -34.61 -22.48
N VAL A 117 10.89 -35.38 -22.34
CA VAL A 117 9.95 -35.26 -21.20
C VAL A 117 10.62 -35.61 -19.87
N ASP A 118 11.43 -36.67 -19.83
CA ASP A 118 12.07 -37.12 -18.58
C ASP A 118 13.28 -36.24 -18.19
N ASP A 119 14.07 -35.77 -19.17
CA ASP A 119 15.11 -34.73 -19.00
C ASP A 119 14.48 -33.40 -18.54
N ALA A 120 13.25 -33.08 -18.96
CA ALA A 120 12.52 -31.89 -18.52
C ALA A 120 11.97 -32.02 -17.08
N LYS A 121 11.39 -33.18 -16.72
CA LYS A 121 10.97 -33.47 -15.33
C LYS A 121 12.15 -33.39 -14.37
N ALA A 122 13.25 -34.10 -14.66
CA ALA A 122 14.43 -34.10 -13.81
C ALA A 122 15.01 -32.69 -13.58
N LYS A 123 14.91 -31.80 -14.59
CA LYS A 123 15.25 -30.38 -14.42
C LYS A 123 14.24 -29.63 -13.54
N ALA A 124 12.93 -29.83 -13.74
CA ALA A 124 11.89 -29.22 -12.92
C ALA A 124 12.00 -29.65 -11.44
N ASP A 125 12.13 -30.94 -11.17
CA ASP A 125 12.32 -31.49 -9.81
C ASP A 125 13.59 -30.95 -9.15
N SER A 126 14.67 -30.80 -9.92
CA SER A 126 15.93 -30.21 -9.46
C SER A 126 15.81 -28.70 -9.19
N ILE A 127 15.00 -27.96 -9.95
CA ILE A 127 14.72 -26.54 -9.71
C ILE A 127 13.85 -26.37 -8.45
N LEU A 128 12.76 -27.16 -8.32
CA LEU A 128 11.88 -27.15 -7.15
C LEU A 128 12.64 -27.51 -5.86
N THR A 129 13.53 -28.50 -5.93
CA THR A 129 14.36 -28.90 -4.77
C THR A 129 15.32 -27.77 -4.35
N ARG A 130 15.93 -27.04 -5.29
CA ARG A 130 16.74 -25.86 -4.96
C ARG A 130 15.87 -24.76 -4.34
N ALA A 131 14.77 -24.39 -5.00
CA ALA A 131 13.86 -23.35 -4.52
C ALA A 131 13.33 -23.62 -3.10
N ASN A 132 13.00 -24.88 -2.78
CA ASN A 132 12.61 -25.28 -1.44
C ASN A 132 13.76 -25.14 -0.43
N ASN A 133 14.95 -25.66 -0.75
CA ASN A 133 16.13 -25.56 0.12
C ASN A 133 16.55 -24.09 0.36
N ASP A 134 16.50 -23.25 -0.67
CA ASP A 134 16.82 -21.84 -0.61
C ASP A 134 15.78 -21.08 0.23
N ALA A 135 14.48 -21.41 0.09
CA ALA A 135 13.41 -20.85 0.89
C ALA A 135 13.47 -21.30 2.37
N GLU A 136 13.79 -22.57 2.66
CA GLU A 136 14.02 -23.06 4.01
C GLU A 136 15.23 -22.38 4.67
N SER A 137 16.33 -22.24 3.92
CA SER A 137 17.55 -21.55 4.37
C SER A 137 17.27 -20.07 4.69
N LEU A 138 16.60 -19.35 3.78
CA LEU A 138 16.20 -17.95 3.98
C LEU A 138 15.24 -17.80 5.18
N THR A 139 14.25 -18.69 5.30
CA THR A 139 13.30 -18.71 6.43
C THR A 139 13.99 -19.00 7.75
N ARG A 140 15.06 -19.79 7.74
CA ARG A 140 15.88 -20.07 8.93
C ARG A 140 16.74 -18.87 9.31
N SER A 141 17.51 -18.29 8.38
CA SER A 141 18.32 -17.10 8.68
C SER A 141 17.47 -15.93 9.16
N ALA A 142 16.31 -15.67 8.53
CA ALA A 142 15.39 -14.62 8.97
C ALA A 142 14.83 -14.84 10.39
N LYS A 143 14.77 -16.09 10.88
CA LYS A 143 14.42 -16.40 12.28
C LYS A 143 15.61 -16.20 13.22
N GLU A 144 16.80 -16.69 12.83
CA GLU A 144 18.04 -16.51 13.59
C GLU A 144 18.36 -15.00 13.78
N ASP A 145 18.22 -14.19 12.72
CA ASP A 145 18.37 -12.73 12.77
C ASP A 145 17.31 -12.05 13.65
N ALA A 146 16.04 -12.48 13.56
CA ALA A 146 14.96 -11.93 14.38
C ALA A 146 15.11 -12.29 15.87
N GLU A 147 15.64 -13.46 16.19
CA GLU A 147 15.98 -13.87 17.56
C GLU A 147 17.21 -13.10 18.08
N HIS A 148 18.22 -12.87 17.23
CA HIS A 148 19.38 -12.03 17.57
C HIS A 148 18.96 -10.59 17.89
N LEU A 149 18.20 -9.96 17.00
CA LEU A 149 17.72 -8.58 17.17
C LEU A 149 16.83 -8.43 18.43
N ARG A 150 15.99 -9.43 18.73
CA ARG A 150 15.21 -9.47 19.98
C ARG A 150 16.10 -9.61 21.22
N SER A 151 17.13 -10.45 21.16
CA SER A 151 18.12 -10.62 22.23
C SER A 151 18.88 -9.33 22.51
N GLU A 152 19.40 -8.67 21.48
CA GLU A 152 20.10 -7.39 21.59
C GLU A 152 19.18 -6.27 22.09
N THR A 153 17.96 -6.16 21.53
CA THR A 153 16.98 -5.18 22.02
C THR A 153 16.65 -5.40 23.50
N THR A 154 16.51 -6.65 23.94
CA THR A 154 16.24 -6.99 25.35
C THR A 154 17.42 -6.62 26.27
N LYS A 155 18.67 -6.84 25.84
CA LYS A 155 19.87 -6.40 26.56
C LYS A 155 19.93 -4.88 26.66
N ASN A 156 19.86 -4.19 25.51
CA ASN A 156 19.94 -2.72 25.43
C ASN A 156 18.86 -2.04 26.29
N VAL A 157 17.61 -2.53 26.26
CA VAL A 157 16.53 -2.03 27.12
C VAL A 157 16.78 -2.32 28.60
N THR A 158 17.39 -3.47 28.94
CA THR A 158 17.75 -3.80 30.33
C THR A 158 18.86 -2.89 30.85
N GLU A 159 19.92 -2.69 30.07
CA GLU A 159 21.06 -1.82 30.40
C GLU A 159 20.63 -0.35 30.51
N GLN A 160 19.76 0.13 29.59
CA GLN A 160 19.15 1.46 29.70
C GLN A 160 18.30 1.61 30.96
N ARG A 161 17.46 0.62 31.30
CA ARG A 161 16.64 0.68 32.53
C ARG A 161 17.50 0.66 33.79
N GLN A 162 18.55 -0.15 33.84
CA GLN A 162 19.52 -0.14 34.95
C GLN A 162 20.25 1.20 35.08
N THR A 163 20.66 1.79 33.95
CA THR A 163 21.30 3.12 33.92
C THR A 163 20.36 4.19 34.49
N VAL A 164 19.13 4.26 33.99
CA VAL A 164 18.10 5.21 34.46
C VAL A 164 17.72 4.96 35.93
N GLU A 165 17.71 3.72 36.41
CA GLU A 165 17.47 3.41 37.82
C GLU A 165 18.62 3.91 38.73
N ILE A 166 19.87 3.77 38.29
CA ILE A 166 21.05 4.30 38.99
C ILE A 166 21.03 5.84 38.99
N GLU A 167 20.73 6.48 37.86
CA GLU A 167 20.62 7.94 37.77
C GLU A 167 19.49 8.48 38.65
N LEU A 168 18.31 7.88 38.59
CA LEU A 168 17.16 8.24 39.43
C LEU A 168 17.45 8.05 40.91
N ARG A 169 18.20 6.99 41.28
CA ARG A 169 18.67 6.79 42.65
C ARG A 169 19.65 7.88 43.07
N ASN A 170 20.67 8.17 42.25
CA ASN A 170 21.68 9.18 42.53
C ASN A 170 21.04 10.58 42.71
N ALA A 171 20.11 10.94 41.82
CA ALA A 171 19.36 12.19 41.91
C ALA A 171 18.50 12.29 43.18
N ARG A 172 17.86 11.18 43.62
CA ARG A 172 17.12 11.12 44.88
C ARG A 172 18.03 11.23 46.10
N GLU A 173 19.19 10.59 46.09
CA GLU A 173 20.18 10.71 47.16
C GLU A 173 20.79 12.12 47.22
N GLU A 174 21.01 12.78 46.09
CA GLU A 174 21.47 14.17 46.01
C GLU A 174 20.40 15.17 46.50
N GLN A 175 19.15 15.03 46.05
CA GLN A 175 18.03 15.85 46.54
C GLN A 175 17.82 15.68 48.05
N THR A 176 17.92 14.46 48.57
CA THR A 176 17.87 14.20 50.02
C THR A 176 18.99 14.94 50.77
N LYS A 177 20.21 14.95 50.22
CA LYS A 177 21.37 15.68 50.80
C LYS A 177 21.18 17.19 50.75
N LYS A 178 20.63 17.75 49.65
CA LYS A 178 20.30 19.18 49.52
C LYS A 178 19.26 19.61 50.53
N LEU A 179 18.12 18.92 50.60
CA LEU A 179 17.05 19.19 51.57
C LEU A 179 17.53 19.08 53.03
N ALA A 180 18.43 18.13 53.34
CA ALA A 180 19.05 18.04 54.67
C ALA A 180 19.99 19.21 54.97
N SER A 181 20.75 19.68 53.97
CA SER A 181 21.62 20.86 54.11
C SER A 181 20.81 22.15 54.28
N GLU A 182 19.77 22.34 53.46
CA GLU A 182 18.88 23.51 53.50
C GLU A 182 18.11 23.60 54.83
N ARG A 183 17.66 22.46 55.37
CA ARG A 183 17.08 22.40 56.72
C ARG A 183 18.11 22.76 57.79
N SER A 184 19.33 22.25 57.69
CA SER A 184 20.40 22.57 58.64
C SER A 184 20.78 24.05 58.64
N THR A 185 20.81 24.71 57.47
CA THR A 185 21.01 26.16 57.39
C THR A 185 19.82 26.94 57.94
N GLN A 186 18.58 26.56 57.61
CA GLN A 186 17.37 27.20 58.15
C GLN A 186 17.25 27.03 59.68
N GLU A 187 17.53 25.84 60.21
CA GLU A 187 17.54 25.57 61.66
C GLU A 187 18.60 26.43 62.38
N ARG A 188 19.77 26.63 61.76
CA ARG A 188 20.81 27.53 62.26
C ARG A 188 20.37 28.99 62.19
N GLU A 189 19.87 29.48 61.05
CA GLU A 189 19.38 30.85 60.89
C GLU A 189 18.26 31.18 61.88
N ILE A 190 17.35 30.23 62.13
CA ILE A 190 16.29 30.34 63.13
C ILE A 190 16.86 30.35 64.56
N ALA A 191 17.94 29.62 64.84
CA ALA A 191 18.62 29.68 66.14
C ALA A 191 19.37 31.01 66.34
N GLU A 192 20.00 31.52 65.29
CA GLU A 192 20.76 32.80 65.26
C GLU A 192 19.79 33.99 65.45
N MET A 193 18.70 34.06 64.68
CA MET A 193 17.63 35.06 64.87
C MET A 193 16.99 35.00 66.27
N LYS A 194 16.86 33.80 66.88
CA LYS A 194 16.36 33.67 68.26
C LYS A 194 17.38 34.17 69.30
N ALA A 195 18.67 33.94 69.08
CA ALA A 195 19.71 34.48 69.95
C ALA A 195 19.75 36.01 69.87
N ASP A 196 19.71 36.59 68.67
CA ASP A 196 19.65 38.03 68.45
C ASP A 196 18.41 38.67 69.07
N ALA A 197 17.23 38.07 68.90
CA ALA A 197 16.00 38.57 69.52
C ALA A 197 16.07 38.53 71.06
N VAL A 198 16.65 37.47 71.65
CA VAL A 198 16.86 37.39 73.11
C VAL A 198 17.87 38.45 73.57
N GLN A 199 18.94 38.69 72.82
CA GLN A 199 19.94 39.71 73.12
C GLN A 199 19.33 41.13 73.05
N GLN A 200 18.57 41.44 71.99
CA GLN A 200 17.85 42.71 71.84
C GLN A 200 16.86 42.94 73.00
N ILE A 201 16.13 41.90 73.43
CA ILE A 201 15.24 41.98 74.60
C ILE A 201 16.03 42.20 75.89
N ALA A 202 17.21 41.59 76.04
CA ALA A 202 18.08 41.80 77.21
C ALA A 202 18.64 43.23 77.26
N ASP A 203 19.13 43.75 76.14
CA ASP A 203 19.66 45.11 76.05
C ASP A 203 18.56 46.17 76.19
N GLN A 204 17.38 45.96 75.61
CA GLN A 204 16.22 46.84 75.81
C GLN A 204 15.74 46.83 77.27
N ARG A 205 15.73 45.67 77.94
CA ARG A 205 15.41 45.59 79.38
C ARG A 205 16.46 46.30 80.22
N LYS A 206 17.74 46.20 79.86
CA LYS A 206 18.83 46.89 80.54
C LYS A 206 18.67 48.41 80.41
N SER A 207 18.53 48.94 79.20
CA SER A 207 18.37 50.39 78.99
C SER A 207 17.11 50.93 79.65
N THR A 208 15.98 50.22 79.55
CA THR A 208 14.72 50.58 80.25
C THR A 208 14.90 50.62 81.76
N ASN A 209 15.69 49.72 82.35
CA ASN A 209 15.95 49.69 83.79
C ASN A 209 16.97 50.75 84.24
N GLU A 210 17.95 51.09 83.40
CA GLU A 210 18.87 52.22 83.61
C GLU A 210 18.11 53.56 83.55
N GLU A 211 17.20 53.73 82.58
CA GLU A 211 16.33 54.90 82.45
C GLU A 211 15.30 54.99 83.59
N LEU A 212 14.66 53.89 83.98
CA LEU A 212 13.79 53.83 85.17
C LEU A 212 14.55 54.20 86.45
N THR A 213 15.80 53.76 86.59
CA THR A 213 16.66 54.13 87.74
C THR A 213 16.99 55.62 87.72
N ARG A 214 17.31 56.19 86.54
CA ARG A 214 17.53 57.62 86.38
C ARG A 214 16.29 58.44 86.73
N LEU A 215 15.12 58.10 86.16
CA LEU A 215 13.85 58.78 86.44
C LEU A 215 13.46 58.69 87.92
N LYS A 216 13.74 57.57 88.57
CA LYS A 216 13.51 57.40 90.01
C LYS A 216 14.44 58.29 90.85
N ASN A 217 15.71 58.41 90.48
CA ASN A 217 16.64 59.30 91.16
C ASN A 217 16.24 60.76 90.95
N GLU A 218 15.93 61.16 89.72
CA GLU A 218 15.47 62.52 89.39
C GLU A 218 14.15 62.88 90.10
N ALA A 219 13.22 61.92 90.26
CA ALA A 219 12.03 62.10 91.08
C ALA A 219 12.33 62.20 92.59
N ASN A 220 13.29 61.44 93.12
CA ASN A 220 13.75 61.58 94.50
C ASN A 220 14.40 62.95 94.74
N ASP A 221 15.28 63.41 93.83
CA ASP A 221 15.94 64.71 93.89
C ASP A 221 14.90 65.85 93.88
N GLN A 222 13.85 65.73 93.04
CA GLN A 222 12.71 66.65 93.03
C GLN A 222 11.90 66.62 94.34
N ILE A 223 11.70 65.44 94.94
CA ILE A 223 11.02 65.30 96.24
C ILE A 223 11.87 65.93 97.36
N GLU A 224 13.18 65.70 97.38
CA GLU A 224 14.08 66.32 98.37
C GLU A 224 14.15 67.84 98.19
N ALA A 225 14.20 68.34 96.94
CA ALA A 225 14.13 69.77 96.66
C ALA A 225 12.79 70.39 97.11
N ALA A 226 11.66 69.75 96.81
CA ALA A 226 10.33 70.21 97.24
C ALA A 226 10.16 70.16 98.77
N LEU A 227 10.73 69.15 99.44
CA LEU A 227 10.77 69.08 100.91
C LEU A 227 11.70 70.14 101.51
N ALA A 228 12.84 70.44 100.89
CA ALA A 228 13.73 71.51 101.32
C ALA A 228 13.06 72.89 101.15
N GLU A 229 12.38 73.13 100.03
CA GLU A 229 11.59 74.33 99.80
C GLU A 229 10.41 74.44 100.77
N ALA A 230 9.67 73.35 101.02
CA ALA A 230 8.58 73.35 102.01
C ALA A 230 9.10 73.64 103.43
N ASN A 231 10.24 73.07 103.83
CA ASN A 231 10.88 73.35 105.12
C ASN A 231 11.40 74.79 105.20
N LYS A 232 11.95 75.33 104.12
CA LYS A 232 12.36 76.73 104.02
C LYS A 232 11.15 77.66 104.14
N ASN A 233 10.10 77.43 103.35
CA ASN A 233 8.86 78.22 103.41
C ASN A 233 8.21 78.14 104.82
N LEU A 234 8.31 77.00 105.50
CA LEU A 234 7.87 76.84 106.88
C LEU A 234 8.79 77.54 107.90
N ALA A 235 10.07 77.70 107.62
CA ALA A 235 10.99 78.54 108.38
C ALA A 235 10.75 80.05 108.14
N ASP A 236 10.56 80.45 106.88
CA ASP A 236 10.21 81.82 106.47
C ASP A 236 8.85 82.24 107.07
N VAL A 237 7.86 81.33 107.10
CA VAL A 237 6.59 81.53 107.81
C VAL A 237 6.77 81.59 109.32
N ARG A 238 7.65 80.78 109.93
CA ARG A 238 7.99 80.91 111.36
C ARG A 238 8.67 82.25 111.67
N GLU A 239 9.51 82.76 110.78
CA GLU A 239 10.13 84.08 110.93
C GLU A 239 9.09 85.21 110.74
N GLN A 240 8.19 85.09 109.76
CA GLN A 240 7.05 86.00 109.61
C GLN A 240 6.12 85.97 110.82
N VAL A 241 5.83 84.81 111.40
CA VAL A 241 5.04 84.68 112.63
C VAL A 241 5.79 85.24 113.83
N ALA A 242 7.11 85.08 113.94
CA ALA A 242 7.91 85.71 114.98
C ALA A 242 7.91 87.24 114.86
N LYS A 243 8.08 87.78 113.64
CA LYS A 243 7.97 89.21 113.33
C LYS A 243 6.56 89.74 113.59
N MET A 244 5.53 89.02 113.19
CA MET A 244 4.13 89.33 113.54
C MET A 244 3.90 89.27 115.05
N THR A 245 4.59 88.41 115.79
CA THR A 245 4.46 88.32 117.25
C THR A 245 5.12 89.52 117.94
N THR A 246 6.30 89.95 117.50
CA THR A 246 6.93 91.17 118.04
C THR A 246 6.21 92.45 117.61
N ASP A 247 5.72 92.52 116.37
CA ASP A 247 4.85 93.63 115.94
C ASP A 247 3.45 93.59 116.59
N ALA A 248 2.92 92.41 116.93
CA ALA A 248 1.68 92.30 117.72
C ALA A 248 1.90 92.68 119.18
N GLN A 249 3.05 92.36 119.78
CA GLN A 249 3.41 92.84 121.12
C GLN A 249 3.62 94.37 121.13
N ARG A 250 4.23 94.93 120.09
CA ARG A 250 4.37 96.38 119.91
C ARG A 250 3.01 97.06 119.74
N LYS A 251 2.16 96.52 118.86
CA LYS A 251 0.78 97.00 118.67
C LYS A 251 -0.10 96.77 119.91
N ALA A 252 0.13 95.75 120.72
CA ALA A 252 -0.63 95.54 121.95
C ALA A 252 -0.43 96.66 122.98
N ALA A 253 0.72 97.35 122.97
CA ALA A 253 0.95 98.56 123.77
C ALA A 253 0.30 99.83 123.16
N GLU A 254 0.09 99.86 121.85
CA GLU A 254 -0.58 100.96 121.14
C GLU A 254 -2.12 100.79 121.15
N ILE A 255 -2.62 99.55 121.18
CA ILE A 255 -4.05 99.21 121.12
C ILE A 255 -4.79 99.56 122.42
N THR A 256 -4.14 99.58 123.58
CA THR A 256 -4.77 99.97 124.85
C THR A 256 -5.28 101.40 124.89
N ASP A 257 -4.75 102.31 124.06
CA ASP A 257 -5.20 103.70 123.95
C ASP A 257 -6.20 103.91 122.78
N ALA A 258 -6.17 103.02 121.79
CA ALA A 258 -7.07 103.06 120.62
C ALA A 258 -8.40 102.29 120.82
N ALA A 259 -8.47 101.38 121.81
CA ALA A 259 -9.59 100.46 122.02
C ALA A 259 -10.95 101.13 122.27
N GLN A 260 -10.98 102.39 122.71
CA GLN A 260 -12.24 103.12 122.97
C GLN A 260 -12.87 103.73 121.70
N THR A 261 -12.16 103.78 120.57
CA THR A 261 -12.57 104.57 119.39
C THR A 261 -12.92 103.73 118.15
N LYS A 262 -12.61 102.41 118.15
CA LYS A 262 -12.98 101.49 117.04
C LYS A 262 -13.96 100.37 117.42
N ALA A 263 -14.61 100.47 118.58
CA ALA A 263 -15.72 99.59 118.98
C ALA A 263 -16.99 99.73 118.10
N GLN A 264 -16.97 100.60 117.09
CA GLN A 264 -18.08 100.88 116.16
C GLN A 264 -17.92 100.22 114.77
N GLU A 265 -16.79 99.56 114.49
CA GLU A 265 -16.48 99.02 113.14
C GLU A 265 -16.59 97.49 113.03
N ILE A 266 -16.95 96.78 114.11
CA ILE A 266 -17.04 95.31 114.15
C ILE A 266 -18.51 94.85 114.23
N THR A 267 -19.36 95.42 113.37
CA THR A 267 -20.75 94.98 113.16
C THR A 267 -21.11 94.74 111.69
N ASP A 268 -20.44 95.41 110.74
CA ASP A 268 -21.03 95.62 109.40
C ASP A 268 -20.42 94.75 108.28
N GLU A 269 -19.23 94.16 108.45
CA GLU A 269 -18.56 93.34 107.41
C GLU A 269 -18.50 91.83 107.69
N ALA A 270 -19.45 91.31 108.48
CA ALA A 270 -19.67 89.86 108.58
C ALA A 270 -20.25 89.22 107.29
N GLU A 271 -20.72 90.03 106.33
CA GLU A 271 -21.59 89.56 105.24
C GLU A 271 -20.86 89.18 103.93
N VAL A 272 -19.77 89.84 103.54
CA VAL A 272 -19.14 89.65 102.22
C VAL A 272 -18.37 88.32 102.11
N HIS A 273 -18.11 87.64 103.23
CA HIS A 273 -17.67 86.23 103.24
C HIS A 273 -18.63 85.29 102.49
N ARG A 274 -19.91 85.67 102.34
CA ARG A 274 -20.91 84.96 101.52
C ARG A 274 -20.58 84.98 100.02
N THR A 275 -20.03 86.10 99.52
CA THR A 275 -19.82 86.32 98.08
C THR A 275 -18.69 85.46 97.52
N LYS A 276 -17.65 85.17 98.32
CA LYS A 276 -16.52 84.32 97.92
C LYS A 276 -16.94 82.88 97.61
N THR A 277 -17.92 82.34 98.33
CA THR A 277 -18.46 81.00 98.10
C THR A 277 -19.20 80.89 96.76
N MET A 278 -19.67 82.01 96.20
CA MET A 278 -20.54 82.02 95.02
C MET A 278 -19.79 82.04 93.68
N SER A 279 -18.48 82.31 93.67
CA SER A 279 -17.65 82.27 92.45
C SER A 279 -16.87 80.95 92.23
N GLN A 280 -16.77 80.10 93.26
CA GLN A 280 -16.02 78.84 93.16
C GLN A 280 -16.89 77.69 92.60
N VAL A 281 -18.20 77.71 92.84
CA VAL A 281 -19.13 76.66 92.38
C VAL A 281 -19.47 76.80 90.88
N SER A 282 -19.30 77.98 90.27
CA SER A 282 -19.61 78.20 88.85
C SER A 282 -18.56 77.64 87.89
N ALA A 283 -17.30 77.49 88.31
CA ALA A 283 -16.20 77.06 87.43
C ALA A 283 -16.16 75.53 87.20
N GLU A 284 -16.33 74.74 88.27
CA GLU A 284 -16.25 73.27 88.19
C GLU A 284 -17.36 72.66 87.32
N VAL A 285 -18.51 73.32 87.21
CA VAL A 285 -19.66 72.86 86.42
C VAL A 285 -19.46 73.03 84.91
N GLU A 286 -18.61 73.95 84.45
CA GLU A 286 -18.27 74.09 83.03
C GLU A 286 -17.19 73.10 82.58
N GLN A 287 -16.13 72.86 83.36
CA GLN A 287 -15.09 71.90 82.96
C GLN A 287 -15.66 70.49 82.79
N ILE A 288 -16.45 70.00 83.75
CA ILE A 288 -17.02 68.64 83.70
C ILE A 288 -17.97 68.45 82.50
N ARG A 289 -18.59 69.52 81.98
CA ARG A 289 -19.42 69.44 80.77
C ARG A 289 -18.61 69.31 79.48
N ASN A 290 -17.43 69.93 79.41
CA ASN A 290 -16.59 69.89 78.21
C ASN A 290 -15.90 68.53 78.05
N ASP A 291 -15.37 67.96 79.13
CA ASP A 291 -14.63 66.69 79.09
C ASP A 291 -15.53 65.50 78.69
N ILE A 292 -16.79 65.49 79.14
CA ILE A 292 -17.77 64.46 78.79
C ILE A 292 -18.21 64.57 77.31
N ALA A 293 -18.27 65.78 76.75
CA ALA A 293 -18.60 65.99 75.35
C ALA A 293 -17.46 65.51 74.41
N ALA A 294 -16.21 65.85 74.75
CA ALA A 294 -15.03 65.48 73.96
C ALA A 294 -14.89 63.95 73.80
N GLN A 295 -15.13 63.18 74.88
CA GLN A 295 -15.01 61.73 74.85
C GLN A 295 -16.05 61.02 73.97
N GLN A 296 -17.24 61.60 73.76
CA GLN A 296 -18.22 61.04 72.82
C GLN A 296 -17.91 61.38 71.35
N GLU A 297 -17.32 62.54 71.07
CA GLU A 297 -16.91 62.89 69.69
C GLU A 297 -15.70 62.05 69.23
N GLU A 298 -14.73 61.79 70.12
CA GLU A 298 -13.56 60.97 69.77
C GLU A 298 -13.93 59.49 69.52
N ALA A 299 -14.84 58.94 70.34
CA ALA A 299 -15.35 57.58 70.16
C ALA A 299 -16.13 57.42 68.85
N THR A 300 -16.98 58.40 68.49
CA THR A 300 -17.75 58.37 67.23
C THR A 300 -16.87 58.59 65.99
N LYS A 301 -15.82 59.43 66.08
CA LYS A 301 -14.78 59.53 65.03
C LYS A 301 -14.09 58.18 64.78
N LYS A 302 -13.58 57.53 65.82
CA LYS A 302 -12.87 56.23 65.68
C LYS A 302 -13.75 55.12 65.11
N VAL A 303 -15.04 55.08 65.46
CA VAL A 303 -15.99 54.15 64.83
C VAL A 303 -16.26 54.51 63.36
N GLY A 304 -16.38 55.80 63.02
CA GLY A 304 -16.52 56.27 61.64
C GLY A 304 -15.31 55.95 60.77
N GLU A 305 -14.09 56.11 61.30
CA GLU A 305 -12.84 55.76 60.63
C GLU A 305 -12.70 54.25 60.41
N LEU A 306 -13.06 53.42 61.39
CA LEU A 306 -13.10 51.96 61.26
C LEU A 306 -14.14 51.47 60.24
N LEU A 307 -15.33 52.09 60.20
CA LEU A 307 -16.33 51.77 59.17
C LEU A 307 -15.83 52.18 57.78
N LYS A 308 -15.16 53.33 57.67
CA LYS A 308 -14.62 53.83 56.40
C LYS A 308 -13.46 52.99 55.88
N SER A 309 -12.55 52.53 56.75
CA SER A 309 -11.48 51.62 56.35
C SER A 309 -12.01 50.23 55.99
N LEU A 310 -13.01 49.71 56.72
CA LEU A 310 -13.63 48.42 56.40
C LEU A 310 -14.43 48.46 55.09
N GLU A 311 -15.11 49.57 54.80
CA GLU A 311 -15.76 49.76 53.49
C GLU A 311 -14.74 49.97 52.35
N GLN A 312 -13.65 50.70 52.61
CA GLN A 312 -12.54 50.84 51.66
C GLN A 312 -11.93 49.47 51.32
N SER A 313 -11.53 48.68 52.31
CA SER A 313 -11.05 47.30 52.10
C SER A 313 -12.08 46.40 51.44
N ARG A 314 -13.40 46.59 51.68
CA ARG A 314 -14.46 45.88 50.93
C ARG A 314 -14.48 46.26 49.45
N THR A 315 -14.18 47.51 49.10
CA THR A 315 -14.09 47.93 47.69
C THR A 315 -12.79 47.54 47.00
N GLU A 316 -11.68 47.49 47.74
CA GLU A 316 -10.38 47.03 47.25
C GLU A 316 -10.38 45.52 47.02
N ALA A 317 -10.78 44.71 48.01
CA ALA A 317 -10.93 43.26 47.85
C ALA A 317 -11.97 42.87 46.78
N LYS A 318 -13.02 43.69 46.57
CA LYS A 318 -13.95 43.46 45.45
C LYS A 318 -13.31 43.77 44.10
N LYS A 319 -12.49 44.82 43.98
CA LYS A 319 -11.73 45.09 42.75
C LYS A 319 -10.77 43.93 42.43
N GLU A 320 -10.00 43.46 43.41
CA GLU A 320 -9.11 42.31 43.21
C GLU A 320 -9.88 41.06 42.78
N ALA A 321 -11.05 40.79 43.36
CA ALA A 321 -11.91 39.68 42.94
C ALA A 321 -12.46 39.85 41.51
N ASP A 322 -13.00 41.03 41.16
CA ASP A 322 -13.50 41.32 39.81
C ASP A 322 -12.37 41.29 38.76
N GLU A 323 -11.15 41.71 39.13
CA GLU A 323 -9.95 41.71 38.29
C GLU A 323 -9.36 40.30 38.10
N LEU A 324 -9.31 39.47 39.15
CA LEU A 324 -8.97 38.05 39.05
C LEU A 324 -10.00 37.27 38.21
N ILE A 325 -11.30 37.58 38.33
CA ILE A 325 -12.36 37.02 37.47
C ILE A 325 -12.18 37.48 36.02
N SER A 326 -11.70 38.70 35.79
CA SER A 326 -11.34 39.19 34.45
C SER A 326 -10.16 38.41 33.87
N GLN A 327 -9.05 38.29 34.61
CA GLN A 327 -7.85 37.53 34.21
C GLN A 327 -8.18 36.06 33.95
N ALA A 328 -9.01 35.42 34.79
CA ALA A 328 -9.45 34.05 34.59
C ALA A 328 -10.31 33.87 33.33
N LYS A 329 -11.14 34.85 32.96
CA LYS A 329 -11.88 34.84 31.68
C LYS A 329 -10.94 34.98 30.49
N THR A 330 -10.00 35.93 30.53
CA THR A 330 -9.01 36.12 29.45
C THR A 330 -8.16 34.86 29.27
N ALA A 331 -7.62 34.28 30.34
CA ALA A 331 -6.83 33.05 30.28
C ALA A 331 -7.64 31.85 29.75
N ARG A 332 -8.93 31.74 30.09
CA ARG A 332 -9.80 30.71 29.49
C ARG A 332 -10.04 30.95 28.00
N GLN A 333 -10.31 32.20 27.61
CA GLN A 333 -10.56 32.56 26.22
C GLN A 333 -9.30 32.39 25.34
N GLU A 334 -8.11 32.69 25.88
CA GLU A 334 -6.82 32.39 25.24
C GLU A 334 -6.57 30.88 25.12
N ALA A 335 -6.96 30.08 26.12
CA ALA A 335 -6.87 28.62 26.06
C ALA A 335 -7.87 28.02 25.05
N ASP A 336 -9.10 28.53 25.01
CA ASP A 336 -10.15 28.15 24.04
C ASP A 336 -9.69 28.50 22.61
N GLU A 337 -9.11 29.68 22.38
CA GLU A 337 -8.49 30.06 21.11
C GLU A 337 -7.26 29.20 20.76
N TYR A 338 -6.38 28.91 21.72
CA TYR A 338 -5.21 28.06 21.49
C TYR A 338 -5.62 26.64 21.09
N ALA A 339 -6.58 26.04 21.81
CA ALA A 339 -7.13 24.74 21.48
C ALA A 339 -7.79 24.73 20.09
N THR A 340 -8.54 25.78 19.74
CA THR A 340 -9.17 25.93 18.42
C THR A 340 -8.13 26.05 17.31
N ARG A 341 -7.13 26.94 17.46
CA ARG A 341 -6.01 27.08 16.51
C ARG A 341 -5.19 25.80 16.39
N LYS A 342 -5.05 25.02 17.47
CA LYS A 342 -4.28 23.77 17.44
C LYS A 342 -5.05 22.62 16.80
N ARG A 343 -6.40 22.61 16.88
CA ARG A 343 -7.25 21.75 16.06
C ARG A 343 -7.08 22.10 14.58
N THR A 344 -7.34 23.34 14.17
CA THR A 344 -7.24 23.73 12.75
C THR A 344 -5.83 23.55 12.15
N ASP A 345 -4.76 23.78 12.92
CA ASP A 345 -3.36 23.48 12.55
C ASP A 345 -3.05 21.98 12.44
N THR A 346 -3.85 21.12 13.07
CA THR A 346 -3.77 19.66 12.97
C THR A 346 -4.63 19.14 11.82
N ASP A 347 -5.87 19.62 11.72
CA ASP A 347 -6.83 19.26 10.66
C ASP A 347 -6.25 19.60 9.28
N ALA A 348 -5.68 20.80 9.10
CA ALA A 348 -5.00 21.20 7.86
C ALA A 348 -3.76 20.33 7.54
N LYS A 349 -3.12 19.70 8.53
CA LYS A 349 -2.02 18.74 8.31
C LYS A 349 -2.53 17.35 7.99
N VAL A 350 -3.67 16.95 8.54
CA VAL A 350 -4.39 15.73 8.17
C VAL A 350 -4.87 15.84 6.72
N ASP A 351 -5.44 16.98 6.29
CA ASP A 351 -5.82 17.22 4.89
C ASP A 351 -4.63 17.13 3.93
N VAL A 352 -3.49 17.74 4.29
CA VAL A 352 -2.25 17.63 3.48
C VAL A 352 -1.70 16.20 3.48
N MET A 353 -1.76 15.46 4.59
CA MET A 353 -1.37 14.05 4.62
C MET A 353 -2.31 13.15 3.80
N LEU A 354 -3.62 13.35 3.90
CA LEU A 354 -4.63 12.64 3.11
C LEU A 354 -4.44 12.91 1.62
N LYS A 355 -4.21 14.17 1.23
CA LYS A 355 -3.94 14.52 -0.16
C LYS A 355 -2.64 13.91 -0.66
N ASN A 356 -1.54 14.03 0.08
CA ASN A 356 -0.27 13.41 -0.30
C ASN A 356 -0.39 11.87 -0.41
N ALA A 357 -1.21 11.24 0.44
CA ALA A 357 -1.49 9.81 0.36
C ALA A 357 -2.39 9.43 -0.83
N GLN A 358 -3.34 10.28 -1.21
CA GLN A 358 -4.14 10.14 -2.44
C GLN A 358 -3.26 10.29 -3.68
N ASP A 359 -2.45 11.35 -3.77
CA ASP A 359 -1.52 11.61 -4.87
C ASP A 359 -0.52 10.45 -5.05
N GLU A 360 0.01 9.88 -3.95
CA GLU A 360 0.90 8.71 -3.97
C GLU A 360 0.18 7.40 -4.35
N VAL A 361 -1.06 7.18 -3.88
CA VAL A 361 -1.86 6.01 -4.28
C VAL A 361 -2.26 6.08 -5.76
N GLU A 362 -2.66 7.25 -6.25
CA GLU A 362 -3.00 7.46 -7.66
C GLU A 362 -1.76 7.29 -8.55
N ARG A 363 -0.60 7.80 -8.11
CA ARG A 363 0.69 7.54 -8.76
C ARG A 363 1.03 6.04 -8.79
N GLN A 364 0.87 5.30 -7.69
CA GLN A 364 1.13 3.86 -7.66
C GLN A 364 0.13 3.06 -8.52
N ILE A 365 -1.10 3.53 -8.66
CA ILE A 365 -2.10 2.98 -9.59
C ILE A 365 -1.66 3.21 -11.05
N ASP A 366 -1.18 4.42 -11.38
CA ASP A 366 -0.74 4.74 -12.74
C ASP A 366 0.60 4.09 -13.11
N GLU A 367 1.56 3.96 -12.19
CA GLU A 367 2.77 3.16 -12.38
C GLU A 367 2.42 1.68 -12.66
N ARG A 368 1.46 1.11 -11.91
CA ARG A 368 0.97 -0.26 -12.17
C ARG A 368 0.17 -0.39 -13.46
N ARG A 369 -0.59 0.65 -13.86
CA ARG A 369 -1.27 0.68 -15.17
C ARG A 369 -0.25 0.73 -16.30
N HIS A 370 0.82 1.53 -16.18
CA HIS A 370 1.88 1.58 -17.17
C HIS A 370 2.62 0.23 -17.28
N ALA A 371 3.03 -0.37 -16.17
CA ALA A 371 3.65 -1.69 -16.17
C ALA A 371 2.73 -2.77 -16.79
N ALA A 372 1.44 -2.78 -16.43
CA ALA A 372 0.47 -3.70 -17.02
C ALA A 372 0.23 -3.43 -18.53
N GLN A 373 0.30 -2.18 -18.98
CA GLN A 373 0.24 -1.84 -20.41
C GLN A 373 1.48 -2.32 -21.15
N GLU A 374 2.68 -2.16 -20.59
CA GLU A 374 3.93 -2.68 -21.15
C GLU A 374 3.94 -4.22 -21.24
N GLU A 375 3.48 -4.92 -20.19
CA GLU A 375 3.29 -6.38 -20.23
C GLU A 375 2.26 -6.78 -21.29
N ILE A 376 1.15 -6.06 -21.42
CA ILE A 376 0.12 -6.32 -22.45
C ILE A 376 0.66 -6.05 -23.86
N GLU A 377 1.50 -5.03 -24.07
CA GLU A 377 2.16 -4.78 -25.36
C GLU A 377 3.21 -5.83 -25.68
N GLU A 378 4.00 -6.28 -24.70
CA GLU A 378 4.95 -7.39 -24.90
C GLU A 378 4.21 -8.68 -25.24
N LEU A 379 3.12 -9.00 -24.54
CA LEU A 379 2.27 -10.16 -24.82
C LEU A 379 1.61 -10.06 -26.20
N LYS A 380 1.07 -8.91 -26.60
CA LYS A 380 0.56 -8.66 -27.98
C LYS A 380 1.64 -8.88 -29.03
N LYS A 381 2.86 -8.39 -28.79
CA LYS A 381 4.02 -8.58 -29.67
C LYS A 381 4.41 -10.05 -29.75
N ARG A 382 4.42 -10.77 -28.63
CA ARG A 382 4.66 -12.23 -28.55
C ARG A 382 3.59 -13.03 -29.29
N ILE A 383 2.33 -12.62 -29.22
CA ILE A 383 1.21 -13.20 -29.99
C ILE A 383 1.39 -12.91 -31.48
N SER A 384 1.75 -11.68 -31.87
CA SER A 384 2.11 -11.32 -33.26
C SER A 384 3.26 -12.20 -33.80
N ASP A 385 4.35 -12.33 -33.05
CA ASP A 385 5.50 -13.17 -33.44
C ASP A 385 5.12 -14.65 -33.54
N LEU A 386 4.22 -15.14 -32.68
CA LEU A 386 3.68 -16.50 -32.75
C LEU A 386 2.73 -16.68 -33.94
N GLN A 387 1.87 -15.71 -34.26
CA GLN A 387 1.00 -15.73 -35.44
C GLN A 387 1.80 -15.61 -36.74
N GLN A 388 2.88 -14.82 -36.77
CA GLN A 388 3.81 -14.81 -37.91
C GLN A 388 4.55 -16.15 -38.06
N ARG A 389 4.95 -16.80 -36.94
CA ARG A 389 5.52 -18.15 -36.99
C ARG A 389 4.49 -19.19 -37.42
N GLU A 390 3.24 -19.09 -36.98
CA GLU A 390 2.14 -19.96 -37.42
C GLU A 390 1.85 -19.75 -38.92
N ALA A 391 1.84 -18.52 -39.40
CA ALA A 391 1.71 -18.20 -40.82
C ALA A 391 2.90 -18.72 -41.64
N GLN A 392 4.14 -18.58 -41.14
CA GLN A 392 5.34 -19.12 -41.80
C GLN A 392 5.39 -20.66 -41.76
N ILE A 393 4.92 -21.29 -40.68
CA ILE A 393 4.80 -22.75 -40.56
C ILE A 393 3.69 -23.24 -41.49
N THR A 394 2.54 -22.56 -41.55
CA THR A 394 1.43 -22.90 -42.45
C THR A 394 1.80 -22.68 -43.90
N GLN A 395 2.53 -21.61 -44.21
CA GLN A 395 3.13 -21.38 -45.54
C GLN A 395 4.14 -22.48 -45.86
N ARG A 396 5.07 -22.83 -44.97
CA ARG A 396 6.03 -23.92 -45.20
C ARG A 396 5.37 -25.30 -45.27
N VAL A 397 4.26 -25.54 -44.57
CA VAL A 397 3.44 -26.75 -44.70
C VAL A 397 2.67 -26.73 -46.02
N GLY A 398 2.23 -25.56 -46.50
CA GLY A 398 1.68 -25.36 -47.83
C GLY A 398 2.70 -25.55 -48.95
N GLU A 399 3.92 -25.04 -48.79
CA GLU A 399 5.07 -25.24 -49.67
C GLU A 399 5.52 -26.70 -49.66
N LEU A 400 5.63 -27.35 -48.49
CA LEU A 400 5.91 -28.78 -48.40
C LEU A 400 4.79 -29.62 -49.01
N ARG A 401 3.52 -29.26 -48.80
CA ARG A 401 2.36 -29.91 -49.46
C ARG A 401 2.36 -29.69 -50.96
N SER A 402 2.82 -28.52 -51.43
CA SER A 402 2.97 -28.16 -52.84
C SER A 402 4.17 -28.87 -53.49
N MET A 403 5.28 -29.02 -52.78
CA MET A 403 6.44 -29.81 -53.20
C MET A 403 6.11 -31.30 -53.21
N PHE A 404 5.34 -31.80 -52.23
CA PHE A 404 4.75 -33.14 -52.28
C PHE A 404 3.81 -33.28 -53.49
N SER A 405 2.86 -32.35 -53.70
CA SER A 405 1.92 -32.47 -54.83
C SER A 405 2.59 -32.29 -56.19
N ASN A 406 3.66 -31.52 -56.32
CA ASN A 406 4.44 -31.41 -57.56
C ASN A 406 5.33 -32.63 -57.78
N ALA A 407 5.95 -33.19 -56.73
CA ALA A 407 6.65 -34.47 -56.82
C ALA A 407 5.69 -35.63 -57.16
N PHE A 408 4.43 -35.56 -56.70
CA PHE A 408 3.40 -36.56 -57.00
C PHE A 408 2.70 -36.32 -58.35
N ALA A 409 2.54 -35.07 -58.80
CA ALA A 409 2.04 -34.74 -60.14
C ALA A 409 3.07 -35.08 -61.23
N GLY A 410 4.37 -34.98 -60.92
CA GLY A 410 5.45 -35.56 -61.74
C GLY A 410 5.49 -37.09 -61.75
N PHE A 411 4.66 -37.76 -60.92
CA PHE A 411 4.56 -39.22 -60.81
C PHE A 411 3.21 -39.77 -61.32
N LEU A 412 2.13 -38.99 -61.24
CA LEU A 412 0.77 -39.35 -61.65
C LEU A 412 0.19 -38.45 -62.77
N ALA A 413 1.03 -38.01 -63.70
CA ALA A 413 0.59 -37.48 -64.99
C ALA A 413 0.18 -38.63 -65.95
N GLY A 414 -0.72 -39.50 -65.51
CA GLY A 414 -1.16 -40.70 -66.23
C GLY A 414 -2.36 -41.36 -65.54
N ASP A 415 -3.44 -41.52 -66.32
CA ASP A 415 -4.78 -41.92 -65.92
C ASP A 415 -5.48 -41.04 -64.86
N GLY A 416 -6.80 -40.98 -64.98
CA GLY A 416 -7.68 -40.35 -63.99
C GLY A 416 -9.04 -41.03 -64.03
N MET A 417 -9.77 -40.97 -62.91
CA MET A 417 -11.19 -41.26 -62.88
C MET A 417 -11.86 -40.56 -61.69
N ASP A 418 -13.18 -40.54 -61.74
CA ASP A 418 -14.08 -39.73 -60.91
C ASP A 418 -14.36 -40.26 -59.49
N ALA A 419 -15.12 -39.44 -58.74
CA ALA A 419 -16.21 -39.82 -57.83
C ALA A 419 -16.08 -39.74 -56.28
N ALA A 420 -17.23 -39.36 -55.71
CA ALA A 420 -17.85 -39.73 -54.42
C ALA A 420 -17.53 -38.93 -53.13
N ALA A 421 -18.62 -38.44 -52.52
CA ALA A 421 -18.74 -38.05 -51.10
C ALA A 421 -19.34 -39.23 -50.27
N PRO A 422 -19.56 -39.14 -48.93
CA PRO A 422 -20.69 -38.36 -48.36
C PRO A 422 -20.43 -37.75 -46.95
N ALA A 423 -21.51 -37.28 -46.27
CA ALA A 423 -21.51 -36.42 -45.08
C ALA A 423 -21.86 -37.10 -43.73
N ALA A 424 -21.58 -36.39 -42.62
CA ALA A 424 -22.28 -36.41 -41.30
C ALA A 424 -21.71 -35.27 -40.42
N GLN A 425 -22.47 -34.29 -39.89
CA GLN A 425 -23.34 -34.30 -38.69
C GLN A 425 -22.58 -34.51 -37.34
N ALA A 426 -22.84 -33.78 -36.24
CA ALA A 426 -23.68 -32.59 -35.94
C ALA A 426 -23.12 -31.94 -34.61
N ALA A 427 -23.72 -31.04 -33.81
CA ALA A 427 -25.06 -30.42 -33.68
C ALA A 427 -24.97 -29.12 -32.81
N ALA A 428 -26.13 -28.49 -32.50
CA ALA A 428 -26.39 -27.55 -31.37
C ALA A 428 -25.70 -26.15 -31.36
N GLN A 429 -26.34 -25.02 -30.95
CA GLN A 429 -27.77 -24.69 -30.76
C GLN A 429 -28.01 -23.14 -30.71
N GLN A 430 -29.29 -22.72 -30.68
CA GLN A 430 -29.92 -21.39 -30.39
C GLN A 430 -29.08 -20.37 -29.57
N GLY A 431 -29.20 -19.04 -29.66
CA GLY A 431 -30.08 -18.03 -30.31
C GLY A 431 -29.47 -16.62 -29.99
N GLY A 432 -29.84 -15.46 -30.56
CA GLY A 432 -31.17 -14.82 -30.62
C GLY A 432 -31.59 -14.26 -29.23
N ASP A 433 -31.76 -12.95 -28.96
CA ASP A 433 -31.70 -11.74 -29.81
C ASP A 433 -31.50 -10.41 -29.01
N GLU A 434 -31.25 -9.31 -29.74
CA GLU A 434 -31.60 -7.88 -29.51
C GLU A 434 -31.45 -7.14 -28.14
N GLN A 435 -30.44 -6.25 -28.09
CA GLN A 435 -30.56 -4.74 -28.12
C GLN A 435 -31.34 -3.94 -27.01
N PRO A 436 -31.27 -2.57 -26.96
CA PRO A 436 -31.12 -1.85 -25.67
C PRO A 436 -32.15 -0.76 -25.28
N ALA A 437 -32.08 -0.35 -24.01
CA ALA A 437 -32.53 0.93 -23.42
C ALA A 437 -31.64 1.20 -22.16
N ALA A 438 -31.37 2.40 -21.62
CA ALA A 438 -32.22 3.58 -21.32
C ALA A 438 -33.34 3.25 -20.28
N GLU A 439 -33.62 4.03 -19.24
CA GLU A 439 -33.16 5.37 -18.84
C GLU A 439 -33.35 5.58 -17.30
N THR A 440 -33.26 6.84 -16.84
CA THR A 440 -33.67 7.40 -15.54
C THR A 440 -32.94 7.00 -14.25
N ALA A 441 -32.64 8.02 -13.46
CA ALA A 441 -32.38 7.93 -12.02
C ALA A 441 -33.63 8.42 -11.26
N GLU A 442 -33.75 8.06 -9.97
CA GLU A 442 -34.51 8.90 -9.03
C GLU A 442 -33.94 8.79 -7.60
N THR A 443 -34.27 9.79 -6.78
CA THR A 443 -33.76 10.01 -5.43
C THR A 443 -34.56 9.25 -4.37
N GLY A 444 -33.88 8.73 -3.33
CA GLY A 444 -34.52 8.19 -2.13
C GLY A 444 -33.89 8.77 -0.86
N GLU A 445 -34.62 9.66 -0.18
CA GLU A 445 -34.23 10.31 1.07
C GLU A 445 -35.23 9.96 2.20
N HIS A 446 -34.87 10.31 3.44
CA HIS A 446 -35.68 10.26 4.69
C HIS A 446 -35.78 8.92 5.47
N GLY A 447 -36.04 9.07 6.78
CA GLY A 447 -35.90 8.04 7.82
C GLY A 447 -34.53 8.13 8.50
N ASP A 448 -34.21 9.19 9.24
CA ASP A 448 -34.84 9.66 10.49
C ASP A 448 -34.97 8.55 11.56
N GLY A 449 -34.55 8.89 12.78
CA GLY A 449 -34.19 7.94 13.83
C GLY A 449 -33.43 8.60 14.97
N ALA A 450 -33.94 9.72 15.47
CA ALA A 450 -33.39 10.37 16.65
C ALA A 450 -33.80 9.63 17.94
N GLU A 451 -32.83 9.05 18.65
CA GLU A 451 -32.95 8.82 20.09
C GLU A 451 -31.95 9.71 20.83
N ASN A 452 -32.48 10.43 21.81
CA ASN A 452 -31.82 11.38 22.69
C ASN A 452 -31.93 10.86 24.14
N GLU A 453 -31.28 11.53 25.08
CA GLU A 453 -31.31 11.22 26.53
C GLU A 453 -30.47 9.97 26.90
N GLY A 454 -29.79 9.93 28.06
CA GLY A 454 -29.66 10.94 29.10
C GLY A 454 -28.65 10.52 30.17
N GLU A 455 -28.62 11.25 31.31
CA GLU A 455 -27.90 10.92 32.56
C GLU A 455 -26.35 10.92 32.41
N GLN A 456 -25.55 11.87 32.92
CA GLN A 456 -25.53 12.60 34.21
C GLN A 456 -25.38 11.70 35.45
N GLU A 457 -24.15 11.57 35.95
CA GLU A 457 -23.70 12.12 37.25
C GLU A 457 -22.25 12.64 37.11
#